data_AF-A0A536PVV1-F1
#
_entry.id   AF-A0A536PVV1-F1
#
_cell.length_a   1.000
_cell.length_b   1.000
_cell.length_c   1.000
_cell.angle_alpha   90.00
_cell.angle_beta   90.00
_cell.angle_gamma   90.00
#
_symmetry.space_group_name_H-M   'P 1'
#
loop_
_entity.id
_entity.type
_entity.pdbx_description
1 polymer ?
#
loop_
_entity_poly.entity_id
_entity_poly.type
_entity_poly.pdbx_seq_one_letter_code
_entity_poly.pdbx_strand_id
1 'polypeptide(L)'
;MKILIVVQRYGAEVIGGSESHARVVAQRLAKLNEVEIATTTALDYWSWAPHFPPGESMDGAVRVRRFPVAGVRSPTFKDTEHHVLFEPHTLADERKWLIEQGPHVPALLEFLRREGGAYDAILFYTYIYEPTAAGLPLVAERAALISTAHDEEPLRLLPYRALFQLPRAFGFLTPE
;
A
#
# COMPACT_ATOMS: atom_id res chain seq x y z
N MET A 1 18.25 1.21 12.79
CA MET A 1 17.81 0.34 11.68
C MET A 1 17.38 1.21 10.52
N LYS A 2 17.41 0.68 9.29
CA LYS A 2 16.80 1.29 8.11
C LYS A 2 15.43 0.68 7.87
N ILE A 3 14.37 1.47 8.04
CA ILE A 3 12.98 1.00 7.98
C ILE A 3 12.29 1.68 6.80
N LEU A 4 11.67 0.88 5.93
CA LEU A 4 10.77 1.38 4.89
C LEU A 4 9.32 1.25 5.36
N ILE A 5 8.51 2.27 5.11
CA ILE A 5 7.06 2.19 5.26
C ILE A 5 6.43 2.39 3.88
N VAL A 6 5.65 1.42 3.44
CA VAL A 6 4.90 1.48 2.18
C VAL A 6 3.45 1.81 2.50
N VAL A 7 2.96 2.92 1.96
CA VAL A 7 1.57 3.36 2.14
C VAL A 7 1.08 4.07 0.88
N GLN A 8 -0.13 3.76 0.44
CA GLN A 8 -0.73 4.22 -0.81
C GLN A 8 -0.81 5.75 -0.93
N ARG A 9 -0.98 6.46 0.19
CA ARG A 9 -1.00 7.92 0.26
C ARG A 9 -0.31 8.38 1.54
N TYR A 10 0.40 9.48 1.47
CA TYR A 10 1.13 10.05 2.60
C TYR A 10 1.19 11.57 2.48
N GLY A 11 0.99 12.29 3.58
CA GLY A 11 1.08 13.75 3.62
C GLY A 11 0.23 14.33 4.74
N ALA A 12 0.44 15.61 5.05
CA ALA A 12 -0.40 16.31 6.02
C ALA A 12 -1.81 16.58 5.45
N GLU A 13 -1.94 16.68 4.12
CA GLU A 13 -3.21 16.87 3.43
C GLU A 13 -4.01 15.57 3.27
N VAL A 14 -3.40 14.41 3.54
CA VAL A 14 -4.06 13.11 3.37
C VAL A 14 -5.00 12.85 4.54
N ILE A 15 -6.30 12.78 4.23
CA ILE A 15 -7.35 12.44 5.19
C ILE A 15 -7.64 10.94 5.07
N GLY A 16 -7.21 10.18 6.08
CA GLY A 16 -7.41 8.73 6.15
C GLY A 16 -6.82 8.15 7.44
N GLY A 17 -7.51 7.21 8.09
CA GLY A 17 -7.09 6.68 9.39
C GLY A 17 -5.77 5.91 9.31
N SER A 18 -5.66 5.02 8.33
CA SER A 18 -4.46 4.20 8.09
C SER A 18 -3.25 5.05 7.70
N GLU A 19 -3.43 6.03 6.82
CA GLU A 19 -2.38 6.95 6.38
C GLU A 19 -1.93 7.90 7.51
N SER A 20 -2.87 8.39 8.31
CA SER A 20 -2.54 9.19 9.51
C SER A 20 -1.75 8.36 10.52
N HIS A 21 -2.16 7.11 10.74
CA HIS A 21 -1.42 6.19 11.62
C HIS A 21 -0.02 5.92 11.09
N ALA A 22 0.14 5.64 9.79
CA ALA A 22 1.43 5.43 9.15
C ALA A 22 2.37 6.64 9.36
N ARG A 23 1.86 7.86 9.20
CA ARG A 23 2.62 9.08 9.45
C ARG A 23 3.06 9.22 10.91
N VAL A 24 2.17 8.97 11.87
CA VAL A 24 2.53 9.02 13.30
C VAL A 24 3.59 7.97 13.64
N VAL A 25 3.44 6.75 13.14
CA VAL A 25 4.40 5.66 13.34
C VAL A 25 5.76 6.02 12.72
N ALA A 26 5.78 6.54 11.50
CA ALA A 26 7.00 6.97 10.82
C ALA A 26 7.77 8.01 11.65
N GLN A 27 7.07 9.06 12.10
CA GLN A 27 7.66 10.12 12.91
C GLN A 27 8.19 9.61 14.26
N ARG A 28 7.50 8.65 14.89
CA ARG A 28 7.98 8.03 16.13
C ARG A 28 9.20 7.15 15.92
N LEU A 29 9.21 6.33 14.88
CA LEU A 29 10.33 5.45 14.53
C LEU A 29 11.59 6.25 14.15
N ALA A 30 11.41 7.38 13.45
CA ALA A 30 12.50 8.25 13.00
C ALA A 30 13.31 8.87 14.16
N LYS A 31 12.81 8.83 15.40
CA LYS A 31 13.56 9.30 16.57
C LYS A 31 14.78 8.44 16.89
N LEU A 32 14.78 7.18 16.45
CA LEU A 32 15.82 6.18 16.77
C LEU A 32 16.33 5.43 15.53
N ASN A 33 15.73 5.66 14.36
CA ASN A 33 15.98 4.90 13.14
C ASN A 33 16.03 5.80 11.91
N GLU A 34 16.63 5.31 10.82
CA GLU A 34 16.47 5.89 9.49
C GLU A 34 15.14 5.37 8.92
N VAL A 35 14.22 6.29 8.62
CA VAL A 35 12.87 5.95 8.12
C VAL A 35 12.64 6.59 6.76
N GLU A 36 12.23 5.77 5.80
CA GLU A 36 11.81 6.18 4.47
C GLU A 36 10.36 5.77 4.24
N ILE A 37 9.57 6.64 3.62
CA ILE A 37 8.24 6.34 3.09
C ILE A 37 8.36 6.07 1.60
N ALA A 38 7.81 4.95 1.14
CA ALA A 38 7.48 4.74 -0.27
C ALA A 38 5.97 4.91 -0.45
N THR A 39 5.57 5.88 -1.26
CA THR A 39 4.16 6.25 -1.47
C THR A 39 3.90 6.69 -2.90
N THR A 40 2.66 7.02 -3.23
CA THR A 40 2.27 7.46 -4.57
C THR A 40 2.23 8.98 -4.68
N THR A 41 2.06 9.47 -5.91
CA THR A 41 1.79 10.89 -6.18
C THR A 41 0.32 11.29 -5.94
N ALA A 42 -0.56 10.36 -5.57
CA ALA A 42 -1.98 10.65 -5.40
C ALA A 42 -2.32 11.24 -4.02
N LEU A 43 -3.30 12.15 -4.00
CA LEU A 43 -3.90 12.69 -2.77
C LEU A 43 -5.20 11.98 -2.40
N ASP A 44 -6.03 11.65 -3.38
CA ASP A 44 -7.33 11.01 -3.18
C ASP A 44 -7.32 9.55 -3.62
N TYR A 45 -8.10 8.72 -2.91
CA TYR A 45 -8.30 7.32 -3.26
C TYR A 45 -9.45 7.11 -4.25
N TRP A 46 -10.14 8.18 -4.67
CA TRP A 46 -11.29 8.09 -5.58
C TRP A 46 -10.83 7.90 -7.02
N SER A 47 -9.91 8.77 -7.46
CA SER A 47 -9.36 8.81 -8.81
C SER A 47 -7.94 8.27 -8.88
N TRP A 48 -7.13 8.41 -7.82
CA TRP A 48 -5.67 8.24 -7.86
C TRP A 48 -4.95 9.22 -8.80
N ALA A 49 -5.58 10.34 -9.14
CA ALA A 49 -4.97 11.34 -10.01
C ALA A 49 -3.66 11.86 -9.39
N PRO A 50 -2.61 12.07 -10.22
CA PRO A 50 -1.38 12.70 -9.75
C PRO A 50 -1.66 14.08 -9.15
N HIS A 51 -1.20 14.30 -7.93
CA HIS A 51 -1.37 15.55 -7.19
C HIS A 51 -0.02 16.10 -6.70
N PHE A 52 0.80 15.23 -6.11
CA PHE A 52 2.13 15.57 -5.63
C PHE A 52 3.19 15.38 -6.73
N PRO A 53 4.29 16.15 -6.71
CA PRO A 53 5.41 15.89 -7.59
C PRO A 53 6.05 14.53 -7.25
N PRO A 54 6.51 13.76 -8.25
CA PRO A 54 7.27 12.54 -8.01
C PRO A 54 8.67 12.87 -7.49
N GLY A 55 9.32 11.88 -6.86
CA GLY A 55 10.68 12.00 -6.35
C GLY A 55 10.76 12.07 -4.82
N GLU A 56 11.89 12.54 -4.33
CA GLU A 56 12.21 12.58 -2.90
C GLU A 56 11.87 13.93 -2.26
N SER A 57 11.37 13.88 -1.04
CA SER A 57 11.17 15.03 -0.17
C SER A 57 11.32 14.62 1.30
N MET A 58 11.11 15.57 2.22
CA MET A 58 11.19 15.35 3.67
C MET A 58 9.90 15.77 4.36
N ASP A 59 9.45 14.98 5.33
CA ASP A 59 8.44 15.35 6.34
C ASP A 59 9.11 15.30 7.71
N GLY A 60 9.68 16.43 8.14
CA GLY A 60 10.55 16.46 9.33
C GLY A 60 11.81 15.60 9.12
N ALA A 61 12.01 14.61 9.98
CA ALA A 61 13.15 13.67 9.90
C ALA A 61 12.88 12.47 8.97
N VAL A 62 11.67 12.33 8.43
CA VAL A 62 11.26 11.20 7.60
C VAL A 62 11.50 11.51 6.13
N ARG A 63 12.26 10.66 5.43
CA ARG A 63 12.40 10.75 3.97
C ARG A 63 11.11 10.24 3.31
N VAL A 64 10.63 10.94 2.30
CA VAL A 64 9.44 10.53 1.54
C VAL A 64 9.81 10.39 0.07
N ARG A 65 9.57 9.22 -0.50
CA ARG A 65 9.74 8.93 -1.93
C ARG A 65 8.39 8.68 -2.57
N ARG A 66 8.02 9.56 -3.50
CA ARG A 66 6.75 9.49 -4.24
C ARG A 66 6.96 8.92 -5.64
N PHE A 67 6.19 7.90 -5.95
CA PHE A 67 6.20 7.23 -7.25
C PHE A 67 4.99 7.65 -8.08
N PRO A 68 5.17 7.95 -9.38
CA PRO A 68 4.06 8.28 -10.27
C PRO A 68 3.02 7.15 -10.33
N VAL A 69 1.74 7.53 -10.23
CA VAL A 69 0.62 6.65 -10.61
C VAL A 69 0.60 6.54 -12.14
N ALA A 70 0.88 5.33 -12.64
CA ALA A 70 0.85 5.00 -14.07
C ALA A 70 -0.54 4.56 -14.55
N GLY A 71 -1.38 4.07 -13.64
CA GLY A 71 -2.76 3.70 -13.91
C GLY A 71 -3.67 4.13 -12.76
N VAL A 72 -4.67 4.94 -13.10
CA VAL A 72 -5.71 5.42 -12.18
C VAL A 72 -6.82 4.38 -12.01
N ARG A 73 -7.78 4.66 -11.11
CA ARG A 73 -8.96 3.81 -10.98
C ARG A 73 -9.72 3.77 -12.31
N SER A 74 -10.13 2.56 -12.72
CA SER A 74 -10.98 2.38 -13.89
C SER A 74 -12.35 3.06 -13.68
N PRO A 75 -12.90 3.78 -14.68
CA PRO A 75 -14.27 4.28 -14.62
C PRO A 75 -15.32 3.19 -14.38
N THR A 76 -15.04 1.96 -14.83
CA THR A 76 -15.91 0.78 -14.64
C THR A 76 -15.59 -0.01 -13.38
N PHE A 77 -14.72 0.49 -12.50
CA PHE A 77 -14.33 -0.26 -11.31
C PHE A 77 -15.53 -0.61 -10.43
N LYS A 78 -16.58 0.22 -10.39
CA LYS A 78 -17.80 -0.08 -9.64
C LYS A 78 -18.59 -1.26 -10.23
N ASP A 79 -18.58 -1.43 -11.54
CA ASP A 79 -19.20 -2.58 -12.19
C ASP A 79 -18.40 -3.86 -11.89
N THR A 80 -17.07 -3.77 -11.97
CA THR A 80 -16.17 -4.87 -11.59
C THR A 80 -16.29 -5.20 -10.11
N GLU A 81 -16.41 -4.20 -9.25
CA GLU A 81 -16.61 -4.37 -7.81
C GLU A 81 -17.92 -5.11 -7.53
N HIS A 82 -19.02 -4.67 -8.15
CA HIS A 82 -20.31 -5.34 -8.00
C HIS A 82 -20.25 -6.79 -8.47
N HIS A 83 -19.71 -7.02 -9.67
CA HIS A 83 -19.58 -8.35 -10.26
C HIS A 83 -18.75 -9.30 -9.37
N VAL A 84 -17.57 -8.85 -8.93
CA VAL A 84 -16.66 -9.68 -8.13
C VAL A 84 -17.22 -9.95 -6.72
N LEU A 85 -17.94 -9.01 -6.11
CA LEU A 85 -18.42 -9.19 -4.73
C LEU A 85 -19.78 -9.88 -4.62
N PHE A 86 -20.66 -9.76 -5.64
CA PHE A 86 -22.06 -10.17 -5.52
C PHE A 86 -22.52 -11.18 -6.57
N GLU A 87 -21.67 -11.50 -7.56
CA GLU A 87 -22.02 -12.41 -8.65
C GLU A 87 -21.00 -13.55 -8.77
N PRO A 88 -21.37 -14.69 -9.40
CA PRO A 88 -20.40 -15.70 -9.79
C PRO A 88 -19.34 -15.09 -10.74
N HIS A 89 -18.08 -15.21 -10.35
CA HIS A 89 -16.95 -14.64 -11.09
C HIS A 89 -15.81 -15.66 -11.22
N THR A 90 -14.82 -15.34 -12.05
CA THR A 90 -13.64 -16.16 -12.30
C THR A 90 -12.41 -15.61 -11.59
N LEU A 91 -11.35 -16.42 -11.47
CA LEU A 91 -10.05 -15.95 -10.99
C LEU A 91 -9.45 -14.85 -11.88
N ALA A 92 -9.87 -14.74 -13.14
CA ALA A 92 -9.43 -13.66 -14.01
C ALA A 92 -10.06 -12.32 -13.58
N ASP A 93 -11.31 -12.34 -13.13
CA ASP A 93 -12.02 -11.16 -12.62
C ASP A 93 -11.39 -10.66 -11.32
N GLU A 94 -11.04 -11.57 -10.41
CA GLU A 94 -10.32 -11.22 -9.18
C GLU A 94 -8.92 -10.62 -9.46
N ARG A 95 -8.25 -11.02 -10.54
CA ARG A 95 -6.97 -10.42 -10.95
C ARG A 95 -7.18 -9.03 -11.53
N LYS A 96 -8.27 -8.84 -12.28
CA LYS A 96 -8.65 -7.55 -12.86
C LYS A 96 -8.96 -6.52 -11.79
N TRP A 97 -9.53 -6.95 -10.66
CA TRP A 97 -9.84 -6.12 -9.50
C TRP A 97 -8.68 -5.18 -9.11
N LEU A 98 -7.48 -5.72 -8.87
CA LEU A 98 -6.36 -4.92 -8.37
C LEU A 98 -5.92 -3.85 -9.38
N ILE A 99 -5.95 -4.21 -10.66
CA ILE A 99 -5.60 -3.31 -11.77
C ILE A 99 -6.63 -2.19 -11.89
N GLU A 100 -7.92 -2.53 -11.87
CA GLU A 100 -9.00 -1.55 -12.02
C GLU A 100 -9.22 -0.69 -10.79
N GLN A 101 -8.95 -1.22 -9.59
CA GLN A 101 -9.09 -0.47 -8.35
C GLN A 101 -8.11 0.70 -8.30
N GLY A 102 -6.90 0.49 -8.83
CA GLY A 102 -5.76 1.38 -8.72
C GLY A 102 -5.29 1.56 -7.26
N PRO A 103 -4.17 2.29 -7.06
CA PRO A 103 -3.33 2.86 -8.10
C PRO A 103 -2.38 1.79 -8.69
N HIS A 104 -2.09 1.88 -9.99
CA HIS A 104 -0.97 1.14 -10.59
C HIS A 104 0.31 1.98 -10.53
N VAL A 105 1.35 1.48 -9.86
CA VAL A 105 2.61 2.17 -9.55
C VAL A 105 3.83 1.27 -9.78
N PRO A 106 4.12 0.91 -11.04
CA PRO A 106 5.18 -0.05 -11.37
C PRO A 106 6.57 0.40 -10.93
N ALA A 107 6.82 1.72 -10.88
CA ALA A 107 8.09 2.27 -10.40
C ALA A 107 8.33 2.00 -8.90
N LEU A 108 7.27 1.98 -8.08
CA LEU A 108 7.36 1.62 -6.66
C LEU A 108 7.70 0.13 -6.52
N LEU A 109 7.03 -0.73 -7.29
CA LEU A 109 7.30 -2.17 -7.29
C LEU A 109 8.74 -2.46 -7.72
N GLU A 110 9.24 -1.76 -8.74
CA GLU A 110 10.62 -1.92 -9.19
C GLU A 110 11.64 -1.44 -8.15
N PHE A 111 11.35 -0.34 -7.45
CA PHE A 111 12.15 0.09 -6.31
C PHE A 111 12.20 -0.97 -5.21
N LEU A 112 11.06 -1.60 -4.86
CA LEU A 112 11.04 -2.68 -3.87
C LEU A 112 11.90 -3.88 -4.33
N ARG A 113 11.84 -4.27 -5.61
CA ARG A 113 12.68 -5.36 -6.14
C ARG A 113 14.18 -5.06 -6.03
N ARG A 114 14.57 -3.84 -6.41
CA ARG A 114 15.98 -3.46 -6.52
C ARG A 114 16.60 -3.08 -5.18
N GLU A 115 15.84 -2.38 -4.34
CA GLU A 115 16.36 -1.71 -3.15
C GLU A 115 15.70 -2.21 -1.85
N GLY A 116 14.62 -2.98 -1.92
CA GLY A 116 13.98 -3.59 -0.75
C GLY A 116 14.95 -4.40 0.10
N GLY A 117 15.95 -5.00 -0.55
CA GLY A 117 17.07 -5.72 0.06
C GLY A 117 17.93 -4.91 1.04
N ALA A 118 17.91 -3.59 0.96
CA ALA A 118 18.72 -2.70 1.80
C ALA A 118 18.04 -2.27 3.11
N TYR A 119 16.77 -2.64 3.33
CA TYR A 119 16.02 -2.30 4.54
C TYR A 119 16.03 -3.46 5.53
N ASP A 120 16.17 -3.14 6.82
CA ASP A 120 16.11 -4.14 7.90
C ASP A 120 14.68 -4.64 8.14
N ALA A 121 13.69 -3.76 7.91
CA ALA A 121 12.26 -4.05 8.02
C ALA A 121 11.45 -3.18 7.05
N ILE A 122 10.35 -3.75 6.54
CA ILE A 122 9.43 -3.04 5.65
C ILE A 122 8.00 -3.19 6.19
N LEU A 123 7.37 -2.07 6.54
CA LEU A 123 6.01 -2.01 7.05
C LEU A 123 5.06 -1.66 5.90
N PHE A 124 4.16 -2.57 5.56
CA PHE A 124 3.13 -2.33 4.54
C PHE A 124 1.82 -1.94 5.20
N TYR A 125 1.24 -0.82 4.77
CA TYR A 125 -0.03 -0.32 5.27
C TYR A 125 -1.15 -0.55 4.26
N THR A 126 -2.31 -0.98 4.77
CA THR A 126 -3.50 -1.36 4.02
C THR A 126 -3.27 -2.54 3.08
N TYR A 127 -4.12 -3.55 3.13
CA TYR A 127 -3.91 -4.74 2.31
C TYR A 127 -4.37 -4.58 0.85
N ILE A 128 -5.30 -3.65 0.60
CA ILE A 128 -6.16 -3.72 -0.58
C ILE A 128 -5.51 -3.17 -1.86
N TYR A 129 -4.62 -2.20 -1.76
CA TYR A 129 -4.04 -1.51 -2.92
C TYR A 129 -2.73 -2.14 -3.41
N GLU A 130 -2.42 -1.94 -4.69
CA GLU A 130 -1.23 -2.51 -5.35
C GLU A 130 0.10 -2.28 -4.62
N PRO A 131 0.41 -1.07 -4.05
CA PRO A 131 1.67 -0.86 -3.32
C PRO A 131 1.92 -1.92 -2.25
N THR A 132 0.86 -2.42 -1.61
CA THR A 132 0.94 -3.49 -0.61
C THR A 132 0.69 -4.86 -1.23
N ALA A 133 -0.43 -5.04 -1.94
CA ALA A 133 -0.85 -6.34 -2.44
C ALA A 133 0.17 -6.97 -3.39
N ALA A 134 0.80 -6.15 -4.24
CA ALA A 134 1.84 -6.60 -5.17
C ALA A 134 3.26 -6.29 -4.66
N GLY A 135 3.43 -5.30 -3.78
CA GLY A 135 4.74 -4.92 -3.24
C GLY A 135 5.27 -5.86 -2.17
N LEU A 136 4.41 -6.28 -1.23
CA LEU A 136 4.81 -7.13 -0.11
C LEU A 136 5.43 -8.47 -0.54
N PRO A 137 4.85 -9.23 -1.51
CA PRO A 137 5.43 -10.49 -1.97
C PRO A 137 6.86 -10.38 -2.50
N LEU A 138 7.30 -9.19 -2.92
CA LEU A 138 8.65 -8.96 -3.46
C LEU A 138 9.74 -8.95 -2.38
N VAL A 139 9.34 -8.79 -1.12
CA VAL A 139 10.24 -8.58 0.04
C VAL A 139 9.69 -9.26 1.30
N ALA A 140 8.99 -10.40 1.13
CA ALA A 140 8.23 -11.05 2.19
C ALA A 140 9.08 -11.41 3.42
N GLU A 141 10.37 -11.70 3.25
CA GLU A 141 11.31 -12.12 4.29
C GLU A 141 11.63 -11.02 5.34
N ARG A 142 11.22 -9.78 5.07
CA ARG A 142 11.40 -8.62 5.96
C ARG A 142 10.12 -7.78 6.12
N ALA A 143 9.00 -8.27 5.57
CA ALA A 143 7.75 -7.54 5.56
C ALA A 143 6.93 -7.78 6.83
N ALA A 144 6.34 -6.70 7.35
CA ALA A 144 5.23 -6.75 8.30
C ALA A 144 4.01 -6.07 7.67
N LEU A 145 2.82 -6.61 7.91
CA LEU A 145 1.57 -6.09 7.36
C LEU A 145 0.73 -5.42 8.45
N ILE A 146 0.51 -4.12 8.33
CA ILE A 146 -0.48 -3.35 9.07
C ILE A 146 -1.72 -3.34 8.18
N SER A 147 -2.50 -4.42 8.24
CA SER A 147 -3.50 -4.73 7.22
C SER A 147 -4.62 -3.70 7.14
N THR A 148 -4.99 -3.13 8.29
CA THR A 148 -6.19 -2.29 8.48
C THR A 148 -7.45 -2.92 7.90
N ALA A 149 -7.48 -4.25 7.90
CA ALA A 149 -8.59 -5.04 7.39
C ALA A 149 -9.74 -5.06 8.40
N HIS A 150 -10.96 -5.08 7.89
CA HIS A 150 -12.17 -5.39 8.65
C HIS A 150 -12.86 -6.62 8.03
N ASP A 151 -13.95 -7.10 8.61
CA ASP A 151 -14.70 -8.21 8.00
C ASP A 151 -15.40 -7.71 6.72
N GLU A 152 -14.81 -8.03 5.56
CA GLU A 152 -15.28 -7.59 4.25
C GLU A 152 -14.98 -8.62 3.15
N GLU A 153 -15.86 -8.68 2.15
CA GLU A 153 -15.78 -9.62 1.04
C GLU A 153 -14.45 -9.59 0.26
N PRO A 154 -13.83 -8.41 -0.01
CA PRO A 154 -12.55 -8.36 -0.72
C PRO A 154 -11.46 -9.23 -0.09
N LEU A 155 -11.43 -9.44 1.24
CA LEU A 155 -10.41 -10.31 1.87
C LEU A 155 -10.41 -11.75 1.35
N ARG A 156 -11.54 -12.22 0.80
CA ARG A 156 -11.69 -13.58 0.27
C ARG A 156 -11.16 -13.73 -1.14
N LEU A 157 -10.82 -12.63 -1.83
CA LEU A 157 -10.24 -12.68 -3.17
C LEU A 157 -8.82 -13.24 -3.13
N LEU A 158 -8.46 -14.00 -4.17
CA LEU A 158 -7.18 -14.72 -4.30
C LEU A 158 -5.94 -13.85 -4.06
N PRO A 159 -5.84 -12.60 -4.60
CA PRO A 159 -4.65 -11.77 -4.37
C PRO A 159 -4.38 -11.55 -2.87
N TYR A 160 -5.44 -11.37 -2.09
CA TYR A 160 -5.34 -11.05 -0.67
C TYR A 160 -5.21 -12.31 0.17
N ARG A 161 -5.92 -13.40 -0.15
CA ARG A 161 -5.72 -14.68 0.54
C ARG A 161 -4.26 -15.14 0.52
N ALA A 162 -3.59 -14.99 -0.61
CA ALA A 162 -2.16 -15.28 -0.73
C ALA A 162 -1.31 -14.30 0.09
N LEU A 163 -1.60 -13.00 -0.02
CA LEU A 163 -0.90 -11.93 0.70
C LEU A 163 -0.83 -12.18 2.21
N PHE A 164 -1.95 -12.58 2.84
CA PHE A 164 -2.03 -12.79 4.29
C PHE A 164 -1.29 -14.04 4.78
N GLN A 165 -0.61 -14.80 3.92
CA GLN A 165 0.26 -15.91 4.32
C GLN A 165 1.76 -15.55 4.29
N LEU A 166 2.10 -14.34 3.80
CA LEU A 166 3.48 -13.96 3.49
C LEU A 166 4.21 -13.14 4.57
N PRO A 167 3.62 -12.15 5.24
CA PRO A 167 4.38 -11.27 6.13
C PRO A 167 4.87 -12.02 7.37
N ARG A 168 6.01 -11.57 7.90
CA ARG A 168 6.61 -12.13 9.13
C ARG A 168 5.92 -11.68 10.40
N ALA A 169 5.15 -10.60 10.33
CA ALA A 169 4.41 -10.06 11.46
C ALA A 169 3.17 -9.31 10.96
N PHE A 170 2.17 -9.24 11.84
CA PHE A 170 0.95 -8.47 11.62
C PHE A 170 0.82 -7.37 12.67
N GLY A 171 0.33 -6.21 12.25
CA GLY A 171 -0.17 -5.16 13.14
C GLY A 171 -1.67 -4.97 12.93
N PHE A 172 -2.45 -5.11 14.01
CA PHE A 172 -3.90 -4.88 14.01
C PHE A 172 -4.21 -3.56 14.71
N LEU A 173 -5.21 -2.82 14.21
CA LEU A 173 -5.64 -1.52 14.75
C LEU A 173 -6.94 -1.65 15.55
N THR A 174 -7.08 -2.73 16.32
CA THR A 174 -8.23 -3.02 17.17
C THR A 174 -7.77 -3.13 18.63
N PRO A 175 -8.63 -2.79 19.61
CA PRO A 175 -8.40 -3.18 21.00
C PRO A 175 -8.22 -4.70 21.09
N GLU A 176 -7.34 -5.14 22.01
CA GLU A 176 -7.19 -6.54 22.38
C GLU A 176 -8.45 -7.10 23.05
#